data_AF-A0A8T6U1H6-F1
#
_entry.id   AF-A0A8T6U1H6-F1
#
_cell.length_a   1.000
_cell.length_b   1.000
_cell.length_c   1.000
_cell.angle_alpha   90.00
_cell.angle_beta   90.00
_cell.angle_gamma   90.00
#
_symmetry.space_group_name_H-M   'P 1'
#
loop_
_entity.id
_entity.type
_entity.pdbx_description
1 polymer ?
#
loop_
_entity_poly.entity_id
_entity_poly.type
_entity_poly.pdbx_seq_one_letter_code
_entity_poly.pdbx_strand_id
1 'polypeptide(L)'
;MWKLELDEEYFRIFGSDKNVAGYFDPDYGDIHPKENEEEIIQSMIKNHDSIPGGFLTVPLLKFGIFDTDLNTDIDSIEERLAGSLDRLKRWRMAIKEINPEFHAINISHTDQDMLSISFSLNFGQKVPLKKESILEKLSPILDLLHKYSLL
;
A
#
# COMPACT_ATOMS: atom_id res chain seq x y z
N MET A 1 6.53 3.75 -14.91
CA MET A 1 5.15 4.25 -15.00
C MET A 1 4.28 3.28 -14.23
N TRP A 2 3.58 3.76 -13.21
CA TRP A 2 2.69 2.95 -12.37
C TRP A 2 1.46 2.50 -13.15
N LYS A 3 0.91 1.34 -12.82
CA LYS A 3 -0.34 0.83 -13.41
C LYS A 3 -1.29 0.37 -12.32
N LEU A 4 -2.58 0.65 -12.49
CA LEU A 4 -3.63 0.13 -11.63
C LEU A 4 -4.43 -0.97 -12.31
N GLU A 5 -4.69 -2.05 -11.58
CA GLU A 5 -5.68 -3.05 -11.96
C GLU A 5 -6.70 -3.19 -10.83
N LEU A 6 -7.98 -3.09 -11.18
CA LEU A 6 -9.04 -3.37 -10.23
C LEU A 6 -9.08 -4.88 -10.00
N ASP A 7 -9.15 -5.27 -8.74
CA ASP A 7 -9.30 -6.63 -8.26
C ASP A 7 -10.42 -6.60 -7.21
N GLU A 8 -11.59 -7.09 -7.60
CA GLU A 8 -12.83 -7.00 -6.81
C GLU A 8 -13.16 -5.56 -6.40
N GLU A 9 -12.81 -5.17 -5.18
CA GLU A 9 -13.16 -3.90 -4.55
C GLU A 9 -11.95 -2.98 -4.34
N TYR A 10 -10.73 -3.40 -4.69
CA TYR A 10 -9.52 -2.61 -4.49
C TYR A 10 -8.65 -2.56 -5.76
N PHE A 11 -7.69 -1.64 -5.78
CA PHE A 11 -6.75 -1.48 -6.90
C PHE A 11 -5.39 -2.07 -6.55
N ARG A 12 -4.96 -3.08 -7.30
CA ARG A 12 -3.56 -3.53 -7.33
C ARG A 12 -2.71 -2.50 -8.06
N ILE A 13 -1.58 -2.14 -7.45
CA ILE A 13 -0.63 -1.17 -7.98
C ILE A 13 0.59 -1.94 -8.47
N PHE A 14 0.94 -1.75 -9.74
CA PHE A 14 2.10 -2.37 -10.36
C PHE A 14 3.21 -1.36 -10.62
N GLY A 15 4.43 -1.76 -10.28
CA GLY A 15 5.67 -1.06 -10.64
C GLY A 15 6.06 -1.27 -12.10
N SER A 16 7.16 -0.64 -12.51
CA SER A 16 7.70 -0.78 -13.88
C SER A 16 8.21 -2.18 -14.20
N ASP A 17 8.57 -2.95 -13.18
CA ASP A 17 9.00 -4.34 -13.27
C ASP A 17 7.82 -5.34 -13.38
N LYS A 18 6.58 -4.81 -13.40
CA LYS A 18 5.31 -5.57 -13.41
C LYS A 18 5.06 -6.37 -12.13
N ASN A 19 5.83 -6.14 -11.06
CA ASN A 19 5.52 -6.67 -9.75
C ASN A 19 4.50 -5.78 -9.05
N VAL A 20 3.74 -6.40 -8.14
CA VAL A 20 2.80 -5.66 -7.29
C VAL A 20 3.61 -4.84 -6.28
N ALA A 21 3.52 -3.53 -6.39
CA ALA A 21 4.12 -2.57 -5.46
C ALA A 21 3.25 -2.34 -4.23
N GLY A 22 1.93 -2.56 -4.34
CA GLY A 22 0.99 -2.44 -3.25
C GLY A 22 -0.46 -2.46 -3.71
N TYR A 23 -1.34 -2.04 -2.81
CA TYR A 23 -2.79 -2.06 -2.97
C TYR A 23 -3.38 -0.74 -2.50
N PHE A 24 -4.33 -0.19 -3.24
CA PHE A 24 -5.13 0.94 -2.81
C PHE A 24 -6.57 0.49 -2.61
N ASP A 25 -7.04 0.62 -1.38
CA ASP A 25 -8.40 0.30 -0.96
C ASP A 25 -9.22 1.60 -0.85
N PRO A 26 -10.16 1.87 -1.79
CA PRO A 26 -10.95 3.08 -1.78
C PRO A 26 -11.83 3.24 -0.54
N ASP A 27 -11.98 4.49 -0.07
CA ASP A 27 -13.01 4.82 0.91
C ASP A 27 -14.37 4.96 0.21
N TYR A 28 -15.18 3.89 0.25
CA TYR A 28 -16.54 3.87 -0.29
C TYR A 28 -17.57 4.58 0.62
N GLY A 29 -17.16 5.06 1.80
CA GLY A 29 -18.03 5.67 2.79
C GLY A 29 -18.86 4.67 3.58
N ASP A 30 -19.85 5.17 4.31
CA ASP A 30 -20.73 4.35 5.15
C ASP A 30 -21.86 3.74 4.29
N ILE A 31 -21.73 2.44 3.98
CA ILE A 31 -22.65 1.73 3.08
C ILE A 31 -23.80 1.08 3.87
N HIS A 32 -25.03 1.35 3.43
CA HIS A 32 -26.25 0.77 3.99
C HIS A 32 -27.24 0.37 2.88
N PRO A 33 -27.96 -0.75 3.03
CA PRO A 33 -27.84 -1.74 4.10
C PRO A 33 -26.61 -2.64 3.93
N LYS A 34 -26.02 -3.10 5.03
CA LYS A 34 -24.79 -3.93 5.01
C LYS A 34 -24.94 -5.27 4.27
N GLU A 35 -26.14 -5.82 4.25
CA GLU A 35 -26.44 -7.06 3.51
C GLU A 35 -26.19 -6.97 2.00
N ASN A 36 -26.17 -5.75 1.44
CA ASN A 36 -25.94 -5.50 0.02
C ASN A 36 -24.63 -4.74 -0.23
N GLU A 37 -23.70 -4.72 0.72
CA GLU A 37 -22.47 -3.91 0.68
C GLU A 37 -21.66 -4.15 -0.61
N GLU A 38 -21.39 -5.41 -0.94
CA GLU A 38 -20.64 -5.80 -2.14
C GLU A 38 -21.34 -5.32 -3.44
N GLU A 39 -22.66 -5.52 -3.55
CA GLU A 39 -23.42 -5.07 -4.74
C GLU A 39 -23.40 -3.54 -4.89
N ILE A 40 -23.46 -2.82 -3.77
CA ILE A 40 -23.38 -1.36 -3.75
C ILE A 40 -21.98 -0.91 -4.21
N ILE A 41 -20.92 -1.49 -3.67
CA ILE A 41 -19.53 -1.18 -4.06
C ILE A 41 -19.31 -1.45 -5.55
N GLN A 42 -19.74 -2.61 -6.05
CA GLN A 42 -19.64 -2.94 -7.47
C GLN A 42 -20.39 -1.94 -8.37
N SER A 43 -21.55 -1.46 -7.92
CA SER A 43 -22.29 -0.40 -8.60
C SER A 43 -21.52 0.92 -8.59
N MET A 44 -20.97 1.33 -7.45
CA MET A 44 -20.16 2.56 -7.30
C MET A 44 -18.95 2.54 -8.23
N ILE A 45 -18.22 1.42 -8.29
CA ILE A 45 -17.08 1.23 -9.19
C ILE A 45 -17.53 1.36 -10.65
N LYS A 46 -18.61 0.68 -11.04
CA LYS A 46 -19.15 0.71 -12.41
C LYS A 46 -19.59 2.12 -12.83
N ASN A 47 -20.17 2.88 -11.90
CA ASN A 47 -20.64 4.24 -12.15
C ASN A 47 -19.51 5.27 -12.06
N HIS A 48 -18.31 4.86 -11.61
CA HIS A 48 -17.19 5.73 -11.26
C HIS A 48 -17.57 6.79 -10.22
N ASP A 49 -18.32 6.39 -9.20
CA ASP A 49 -18.73 7.27 -8.12
C ASP A 49 -17.51 7.91 -7.45
N SER A 50 -17.70 9.11 -6.91
CA SER A 50 -16.58 9.91 -6.41
C SER A 50 -16.28 9.64 -4.94
N ILE A 51 -15.04 9.26 -4.65
CA ILE A 51 -14.51 8.91 -3.33
C ILE A 51 -13.60 10.02 -2.77
N PRO A 52 -13.52 10.21 -1.45
CA PRO A 52 -12.65 11.22 -0.84
C PRO A 52 -11.17 10.80 -0.76
N GLY A 53 -10.88 9.50 -0.87
CA GLY A 53 -9.58 8.94 -0.54
C GLY A 53 -9.63 7.43 -0.36
N GLY A 54 -8.77 6.89 0.50
CA GLY A 54 -8.70 5.47 0.81
C GLY A 54 -7.45 5.10 1.59
N PHE A 55 -7.12 3.82 1.66
CA PHE A 55 -5.92 3.31 2.30
C PHE A 55 -4.93 2.76 1.27
N LEU A 56 -3.67 3.18 1.38
CA LEU A 56 -2.57 2.61 0.60
C LEU A 56 -1.81 1.60 1.47
N THR A 57 -1.76 0.35 1.03
CA THR A 57 -1.02 -0.75 1.66
C THR A 57 0.16 -1.16 0.79
N VAL A 58 1.37 -1.13 1.36
CA VAL A 58 2.63 -1.41 0.65
C VAL A 58 3.60 -2.20 1.54
N PRO A 59 4.59 -2.91 0.98
CA PRO A 59 5.62 -3.61 1.75
C PRO A 59 6.45 -2.66 2.62
N LEU A 60 6.50 -2.92 3.92
CA LEU A 60 7.29 -2.13 4.86
C LEU A 60 8.72 -2.67 4.94
N LEU A 61 8.87 -3.89 5.47
CA LEU A 61 10.15 -4.55 5.73
C LEU A 61 10.02 -6.04 5.43
N LYS A 62 11.06 -6.63 4.85
CA LYS A 62 11.26 -8.08 4.83
C LYS A 62 12.57 -8.36 5.56
N PHE A 63 12.50 -9.12 6.64
CA PHE A 63 13.67 -9.29 7.51
C PHE A 63 14.68 -10.26 6.90
N GLY A 64 14.21 -11.26 6.16
CA GLY A 64 15.02 -12.31 5.57
C GLY A 64 15.67 -13.22 6.61
N ILE A 65 15.03 -13.40 7.78
CA ILE A 65 15.58 -14.17 8.91
C ILE A 65 14.60 -15.22 9.46
N PHE A 66 13.36 -15.24 9.00
CA PHE A 66 12.35 -16.21 9.44
C PHE A 66 12.09 -17.32 8.40
N ASP A 67 13.08 -17.66 7.59
CA ASP A 67 13.04 -18.79 6.64
C ASP A 67 13.27 -20.12 7.39
N THR A 68 12.48 -21.15 7.06
CA THR A 68 12.53 -22.47 7.71
C THR A 68 13.87 -23.18 7.53
N ASP A 69 14.61 -22.87 6.47
CA ASP A 69 15.90 -23.49 6.15
C ASP A 69 17.10 -22.54 6.37
N LEU A 70 16.93 -21.47 7.15
CA LEU A 70 17.99 -20.50 7.38
C LEU A 70 19.19 -21.14 8.10
N ASN A 71 20.31 -21.25 7.38
CA ASN A 71 21.61 -21.65 7.91
C ASN A 71 22.64 -20.58 7.54
N THR A 72 22.99 -19.73 8.50
CA THR A 72 23.83 -18.54 8.30
C THR A 72 24.64 -18.23 9.56
N ASP A 73 25.56 -17.27 9.48
CA ASP A 73 26.39 -16.83 10.61
C ASP A 73 25.86 -15.55 11.27
N ILE A 74 26.48 -15.18 12.40
CA ILE A 74 26.04 -14.03 13.20
C ILE A 74 26.23 -12.70 12.44
N ASP A 75 27.29 -12.59 11.64
CA ASP A 75 27.61 -11.39 10.88
C ASP A 75 26.53 -11.13 9.82
N SER A 76 26.05 -12.19 9.16
CA SER A 76 24.96 -12.12 8.19
C SER A 76 23.62 -11.70 8.83
N ILE A 77 23.34 -12.14 10.06
CA ILE A 77 22.14 -11.70 10.80
C ILE A 77 22.24 -10.23 11.17
N GLU A 78 23.39 -9.78 11.66
CA GLU A 78 23.63 -8.38 12.01
C GLU A 78 23.43 -7.48 10.77
N GLU A 79 23.99 -7.86 9.63
CA GLU A 79 23.84 -7.11 8.37
C GLU A 79 22.36 -6.97 7.96
N ARG A 80 21.58 -8.07 8.01
CA ARG A 80 20.15 -8.07 7.66
C ARG A 80 19.32 -7.17 8.58
N LEU A 81 19.60 -7.22 9.89
CA LEU A 81 18.93 -6.38 10.88
C LEU A 81 19.31 -4.91 10.71
N ALA A 82 20.58 -4.63 10.42
CA ALA A 82 21.06 -3.27 10.14
C ALA A 82 20.39 -2.69 8.88
N GLY A 83 20.29 -3.48 7.80
CA GLY A 83 19.57 -3.10 6.59
C GLY A 83 18.08 -2.84 6.83
N SER A 84 17.43 -3.70 7.63
CA SER A 84 16.03 -3.52 8.05
C SER A 84 15.84 -2.21 8.84
N LEU A 85 16.78 -1.89 9.74
CA LEU A 85 16.75 -0.65 10.50
C LEU A 85 16.96 0.58 9.61
N ASP A 86 17.86 0.53 8.63
CA ASP A 86 18.04 1.62 7.65
C ASP A 86 16.76 1.87 6.85
N ARG A 87 16.15 0.80 6.33
CA ARG A 87 14.88 0.88 5.60
C ARG A 87 13.75 1.46 6.47
N LEU A 88 13.67 1.09 7.75
CA LEU A 88 12.71 1.66 8.70
C LEU A 88 12.93 3.17 8.90
N LYS A 89 14.18 3.64 8.97
CA LYS A 89 14.50 5.08 9.08
C LYS A 89 14.01 5.84 7.85
N ARG A 90 14.17 5.28 6.64
CA ARG A 90 13.65 5.88 5.40
C ARG A 90 12.13 5.92 5.39
N TRP A 91 11.47 4.85 5.82
CA TRP A 91 10.02 4.82 6.02
C TRP A 91 9.54 5.91 6.97
N ARG A 92 10.24 6.11 8.09
CA ARG A 92 9.93 7.19 9.04
C ARG A 92 10.02 8.57 8.41
N MET A 93 11.01 8.82 7.54
CA MET A 93 11.10 10.07 6.79
C MET A 93 9.95 10.22 5.79
N ALA A 94 9.65 9.18 5.02
CA ALA A 94 8.57 9.18 4.03
C ALA A 94 7.19 9.41 4.69
N ILE A 95 6.87 8.70 5.77
CA ILE A 95 5.59 8.88 6.49
C ILE A 95 5.47 10.28 7.09
N LYS A 96 6.57 10.86 7.57
CA LYS A 96 6.56 12.26 8.05
C LYS A 96 6.27 13.25 6.92
N GLU A 97 6.75 12.99 5.71
CA GLU A 97 6.52 13.83 4.53
C GLU A 97 5.12 13.65 3.96
N ILE A 98 4.61 12.41 3.91
CA ILE A 98 3.23 12.08 3.51
C ILE A 98 2.23 12.64 4.53
N ASN A 99 2.60 12.59 5.82
CA ASN A 99 1.80 13.04 6.95
C ASN A 99 0.35 12.49 6.93
N PRO A 100 0.15 11.15 6.88
CA PRO A 100 -1.18 10.58 6.91
C PRO A 100 -1.82 10.79 8.29
N GLU A 101 -3.15 10.89 8.32
CA GLU A 101 -3.90 10.98 9.58
C GLU A 101 -3.72 9.71 10.43
N PHE A 102 -3.70 8.55 9.77
CA PHE A 102 -3.50 7.26 10.40
C PHE A 102 -2.59 6.35 9.58
N HIS A 103 -1.81 5.52 10.27
CA HIS A 103 -1.10 4.39 9.67
C HIS A 103 -1.06 3.20 10.63
N ALA A 104 -1.04 1.99 10.07
CA ALA A 104 -0.91 0.74 10.79
C ALA A 104 0.16 -0.14 10.15
N ILE A 105 0.79 -0.98 10.96
CA ILE A 105 1.79 -1.97 10.52
C ILE A 105 1.23 -3.35 10.83
N ASN A 106 1.23 -4.23 9.83
CA ASN A 106 0.68 -5.57 9.94
C ASN A 106 1.69 -6.60 9.40
N ILE A 107 1.57 -7.85 9.85
CA ILE A 107 2.27 -8.96 9.19
C ILE A 107 1.59 -9.21 7.84
N SER A 108 2.39 -9.41 6.79
CA SER A 108 1.84 -9.73 5.47
C SER A 108 1.13 -11.08 5.50
N HIS A 109 -0.08 -11.15 4.96
CA HIS A 109 -0.86 -12.39 4.90
C HIS A 109 -0.17 -13.50 4.09
N THR A 110 0.67 -13.12 3.13
CA THR A 110 1.36 -14.03 2.21
C THR A 110 2.78 -14.39 2.63
N ASP A 111 3.37 -13.67 3.58
CA ASP A 111 4.77 -13.82 3.97
C ASP A 111 4.95 -13.42 5.44
N GLN A 112 5.18 -14.40 6.31
CA GLN A 112 5.34 -14.18 7.76
C GLN A 112 6.65 -13.45 8.11
N ASP A 113 7.63 -13.42 7.20
CA ASP A 113 8.90 -12.70 7.33
C ASP A 113 8.80 -11.23 6.86
N MET A 114 7.61 -10.82 6.40
CA MET A 114 7.36 -9.49 5.87
C MET A 114 6.31 -8.72 6.68
N LEU A 115 6.63 -7.46 6.99
CA LEU A 115 5.67 -6.47 7.46
C LEU A 115 5.16 -5.64 6.28
N SER A 116 3.89 -5.26 6.33
CA SER A 116 3.27 -4.25 5.49
C SER A 116 2.93 -3.00 6.31
N ILE A 117 2.82 -1.87 5.63
CA ILE A 117 2.29 -0.63 6.19
C ILE A 117 1.08 -0.20 5.38
N SER A 118 0.01 0.14 6.09
CA SER A 118 -1.22 0.69 5.53
C SER A 118 -1.41 2.10 6.08
N PHE A 119 -1.69 3.08 5.24
CA PHE A 119 -1.91 4.46 5.68
C PHE A 119 -3.00 5.16 4.88
N SER A 120 -3.71 6.07 5.56
CA SER A 120 -4.81 6.83 4.98
C SER A 120 -4.30 7.87 3.98
N LEU A 121 -4.96 7.96 2.83
CA LEU A 121 -4.78 9.00 1.84
C LEU A 121 -6.07 9.80 1.70
N ASN A 122 -5.96 11.12 1.87
CA ASN A 122 -7.05 12.06 1.59
C ASN A 122 -6.70 12.84 0.32
N PHE A 123 -7.59 12.81 -0.68
CA PHE A 123 -7.34 13.47 -1.97
C PHE A 123 -7.62 14.99 -1.96
N GLY A 124 -8.14 15.53 -0.85
CA GLY A 124 -8.55 16.92 -0.66
C GLY A 124 -9.83 17.31 -1.41
N GLN A 125 -10.27 16.47 -2.33
CA GLN A 125 -11.51 16.58 -3.10
C GLN A 125 -11.99 15.18 -3.46
N LYS A 126 -13.29 15.05 -3.77
CA LYS A 126 -13.80 13.78 -4.28
C LYS A 126 -13.27 13.50 -5.68
N VAL A 127 -12.81 12.28 -5.92
CA VAL A 127 -12.22 11.81 -7.18
C VAL A 127 -13.02 10.61 -7.68
N PRO A 128 -13.39 10.54 -8.97
CA PRO A 128 -14.09 9.39 -9.52
C PRO A 128 -13.32 8.08 -9.30
N LEU A 129 -14.03 6.98 -9.04
CA LEU A 129 -13.53 5.59 -8.95
C LEU A 129 -13.05 5.06 -10.32
N LYS A 130 -12.16 5.80 -10.96
CA LYS A 130 -11.63 5.52 -12.29
C LYS A 130 -10.11 5.44 -12.21
N LYS A 131 -9.53 4.43 -12.84
CA LYS A 131 -8.09 4.11 -12.75
C LYS A 131 -7.21 5.32 -13.01
N GLU A 132 -7.47 6.10 -14.05
CA GLU A 132 -6.63 7.25 -14.40
C GLU A 132 -6.70 8.33 -13.33
N SER A 133 -7.91 8.63 -12.82
CA SER A 133 -8.14 9.64 -11.79
C SER A 133 -7.50 9.27 -10.46
N ILE A 134 -7.60 7.99 -10.06
CA ILE A 134 -6.96 7.48 -8.85
C ILE A 134 -5.44 7.49 -9.01
N LEU A 135 -4.93 7.02 -10.15
CA LEU A 135 -3.50 6.97 -10.42
C LEU A 135 -2.86 8.36 -10.40
N GLU A 136 -3.54 9.38 -10.89
CA GLU A 136 -3.09 10.77 -10.80
C GLU A 136 -2.84 11.21 -9.34
N LYS A 137 -3.71 10.76 -8.41
CA LYS A 137 -3.55 11.05 -6.97
C LYS A 137 -2.50 10.18 -6.29
N LEU A 138 -2.37 8.92 -6.70
CA LEU A 138 -1.40 8.00 -6.10
C LEU A 138 0.03 8.23 -6.60
N SER A 139 0.21 8.62 -7.86
CA SER A 139 1.55 8.69 -8.48
C SER A 139 2.55 9.56 -7.70
N PRO A 140 2.21 10.76 -7.20
CA PRO A 140 3.14 11.55 -6.39
C PRO A 140 3.61 10.85 -5.12
N ILE A 141 2.72 10.09 -4.46
CA ILE A 141 3.03 9.33 -3.26
C ILE A 141 3.92 8.12 -3.62
N LEU A 142 3.58 7.40 -4.69
CA LEU A 142 4.36 6.26 -5.15
C LEU A 142 5.77 6.67 -5.62
N ASP A 143 5.89 7.80 -6.33
CA ASP A 143 7.16 8.38 -6.76
C ASP A 143 8.00 8.84 -5.56
N LEU A 144 7.36 9.38 -4.52
CA LEU A 144 8.04 9.72 -3.27
C LEU A 144 8.61 8.48 -2.60
N LEU A 145 7.80 7.41 -2.47
CA LEU A 145 8.26 6.14 -1.88
C LEU A 145 9.41 5.53 -2.69
N HIS A 146 9.32 5.54 -4.02
CA HIS A 146 10.40 5.09 -4.90
C HIS A 146 11.67 5.93 -4.75
N LYS A 147 11.55 7.27 -4.60
CA LYS A 147 12.67 8.17 -4.30
C LYS A 147 13.38 7.82 -2.98
N TYR A 148 12.64 7.34 -1.98
CA TYR A 148 13.21 6.84 -0.72
C TYR A 148 13.73 5.39 -0.82
N SER A 149 13.67 4.76 -2.00
CA SER A 149 13.98 3.34 -2.23
C SER A 149 13.10 2.38 -1.39
N LEU A 150 11.83 2.75 -1.21
CA LEU A 150 10.83 1.98 -0.46
C LEU A 150 9.93 1.14 -1.38
N LEU A 151 9.82 1.52 -2.64
CA LEU A 151 9.16 0.78 -3.72
C LEU A 151 10.12 0.62 -4.90
#